data_AF-A0A9X4J477-F1
#
_entry.id   AF-A0A9X4J477-F1
#
_cell.length_a   1.000
_cell.length_b   1.000
_cell.length_c   1.000
_cell.angle_alpha   90.00
_cell.angle_beta   90.00
_cell.angle_gamma   90.00
#
_symmetry.space_group_name_H-M   'P 1'
#
loop_
_entity.id
_entity.type
_entity.pdbx_description
1 polymer ?
#
loop_
_entity_poly.entity_id
_entity_poly.type
_entity_poly.pdbx_seq_one_letter_code
_entity_poly.pdbx_strand_id
1 'polypeptide(L)'
;MIKPVILVSTALLSGLVAAQPLSGSACVPDSGNKINDETIAKALAKGQLAHELGSLVDARTVLTTITTESIDNIATTDVITEEVKLSSSHKLRRISTVSHGYVVQNGTRTYCVTLTQD
;
A
#
# COMPACT_ATOMS: atom_id res chain seq x y z
N MET A 1 10.06 -64.17 -13.80
CA MET A 1 8.97 -63.20 -14.04
C MET A 1 9.43 -61.85 -13.50
N ILE A 2 9.81 -60.91 -14.36
CA ILE A 2 10.36 -59.60 -13.96
C ILE A 2 9.32 -58.54 -14.35
N LYS A 3 8.79 -57.80 -13.36
CA LYS A 3 7.86 -56.68 -13.55
C LYS A 3 8.63 -55.45 -14.03
N PRO A 4 8.19 -54.73 -15.08
CA PRO A 4 8.79 -53.45 -15.42
C PRO A 4 8.29 -52.37 -14.46
N VAL A 5 9.22 -51.68 -13.81
CA VAL A 5 8.98 -50.45 -13.06
C VAL A 5 8.87 -49.33 -14.10
N ILE A 6 7.67 -48.77 -14.27
CA ILE A 6 7.43 -47.62 -15.13
C ILE A 6 7.95 -46.39 -14.38
N LEU A 7 9.08 -45.85 -14.85
CA LEU A 7 9.60 -44.57 -14.42
C LEU A 7 8.69 -43.48 -15.00
N VAL A 8 7.81 -42.91 -14.18
CA VAL A 8 7.02 -41.74 -14.55
C VAL A 8 7.94 -40.52 -14.48
N SER A 9 8.49 -40.12 -15.62
CA SER A 9 9.13 -38.82 -15.77
C SER A 9 8.07 -37.74 -15.54
N THR A 10 8.10 -37.11 -14.35
CA THR A 10 7.43 -35.84 -14.10
C THR A 10 8.13 -34.77 -14.92
N ALA A 11 7.67 -34.57 -16.15
CA ALA A 11 8.01 -33.40 -16.92
C ALA A 11 7.56 -32.17 -16.11
N LEU A 12 8.52 -31.46 -15.53
CA LEU A 12 8.29 -30.12 -14.99
C LEU A 12 7.84 -29.25 -16.17
N LEU A 13 6.54 -29.04 -16.30
CA LEU A 13 6.00 -27.96 -17.12
C LEU A 13 6.42 -26.66 -16.45
N SER A 14 7.51 -26.08 -16.93
CA SER A 14 7.90 -24.70 -16.68
C SER A 14 6.81 -23.79 -17.26
N GLY A 15 5.73 -23.60 -16.50
CA GLY A 15 4.70 -22.62 -16.84
C GLY A 15 5.36 -21.25 -16.95
N LEU A 16 5.21 -20.59 -18.10
CA LEU A 16 5.50 -19.18 -18.21
C LEU A 16 4.58 -18.44 -17.22
N VAL A 17 5.13 -18.07 -16.07
CA VAL A 17 4.49 -17.06 -15.21
C VAL A 17 4.57 -15.77 -16.01
N ALA A 18 3.45 -15.39 -16.63
CA ALA A 18 3.31 -14.06 -17.20
C ALA A 18 3.57 -13.06 -16.08
N ALA A 19 4.49 -12.12 -16.31
CA ALA A 19 4.73 -11.02 -15.39
C ALA A 19 3.40 -10.30 -15.17
N GLN A 20 2.85 -10.38 -13.95
CA GLN A 20 1.62 -9.69 -13.62
C GLN A 20 1.90 -8.18 -13.60
N PRO A 21 1.05 -7.36 -14.25
CA PRO A 21 1.19 -5.91 -14.15
C PRO A 21 1.02 -5.50 -12.68
N LEU A 22 1.86 -4.57 -12.23
CA LEU A 22 1.82 -4.07 -10.86
C LEU A 22 0.54 -3.26 -10.65
N SER A 23 -0.15 -3.48 -9.54
CA SER A 23 -1.45 -2.88 -9.29
C SER A 23 -1.55 -2.34 -7.86
N GLY A 24 -1.85 -1.05 -7.73
CA GLY A 24 -2.12 -0.42 -6.42
C GLY A 24 -3.61 -0.12 -6.26
N SER A 25 -4.19 -0.39 -5.10
CA SER A 25 -5.61 -0.16 -4.84
C SER A 25 -5.88 0.36 -3.43
N ALA A 26 -6.55 1.51 -3.34
CA ALA A 26 -6.89 2.10 -2.05
C ALA A 26 -8.34 2.57 -2.00
N CYS A 27 -8.88 2.58 -0.78
CA CYS A 27 -10.23 3.03 -0.47
C CYS A 27 -10.17 4.08 0.64
N VAL A 28 -11.04 5.08 0.56
CA VAL A 28 -11.20 6.12 1.58
C VAL A 28 -12.66 6.23 2.02
N PRO A 29 -12.96 6.57 3.27
CA PRO A 29 -14.32 6.85 3.71
C PRO A 29 -14.96 7.99 2.91
N ASP A 30 -16.27 7.91 2.69
CA ASP A 30 -17.03 9.00 2.04
C ASP A 30 -17.02 10.26 2.93
N SER A 31 -16.34 11.32 2.46
CA SER A 31 -16.28 12.62 3.16
C SER A 31 -17.44 13.55 2.80
N GLY A 32 -18.34 13.11 1.90
CA GLY A 32 -19.35 13.95 1.27
C GLY A 32 -18.81 14.79 0.09
N ASN A 33 -17.51 14.73 -0.20
CA ASN A 33 -16.89 15.41 -1.33
C ASN A 33 -16.14 14.42 -2.24
N LYS A 34 -16.78 14.06 -3.36
CA LYS A 34 -16.24 13.12 -4.34
C LYS A 34 -14.86 13.51 -4.88
N ILE A 35 -14.60 14.79 -5.12
CA ILE A 35 -13.31 15.24 -5.67
C ILE A 35 -12.19 14.98 -4.66
N ASN A 36 -12.45 15.27 -3.38
CA ASN A 36 -11.50 14.99 -2.30
C ASN A 36 -11.30 13.48 -2.14
N ASP A 37 -12.38 12.71 -2.09
CA ASP A 37 -12.32 11.25 -1.91
C ASP A 37 -11.53 10.58 -3.04
N GLU A 38 -11.80 10.96 -4.29
CA GLU A 38 -11.06 10.46 -5.45
C GLU A 38 -9.57 10.85 -5.40
N THR A 39 -9.28 12.08 -5.02
CA THR A 39 -7.89 12.58 -4.93
C THR A 39 -7.10 11.80 -3.89
N ILE A 40 -7.68 11.59 -2.71
CA ILE A 40 -7.02 10.88 -1.61
C ILE A 40 -6.89 9.39 -1.96
N ALA A 41 -7.95 8.74 -2.44
CA ALA A 41 -7.89 7.33 -2.84
C ALA A 41 -6.84 7.09 -3.93
N LYS A 42 -6.75 7.98 -4.92
CA LYS A 42 -5.74 7.91 -5.98
C LYS A 42 -4.33 8.13 -5.45
N ALA A 43 -4.13 9.03 -4.49
CA ALA A 43 -2.83 9.25 -3.86
C ALA A 43 -2.37 8.01 -3.07
N LEU A 44 -3.27 7.39 -2.30
CA LEU A 44 -2.99 6.16 -1.55
C LEU A 44 -2.70 4.97 -2.48
N ALA A 45 -3.47 4.81 -3.57
CA ALA A 45 -3.24 3.75 -4.55
C ALA A 45 -1.88 3.92 -5.26
N LYS A 46 -1.46 5.16 -5.55
CA LYS A 46 -0.10 5.44 -6.05
C LYS A 46 0.98 5.12 -5.03
N GLY A 47 0.73 5.42 -3.75
CA GLY A 47 1.64 5.11 -2.65
C GLY A 47 1.89 3.60 -2.52
N GLN A 48 0.83 2.80 -2.61
CA GLN A 48 0.95 1.33 -2.66
C GLN A 48 1.72 0.86 -3.89
N LEU A 49 1.40 1.38 -5.07
CA LEU A 49 2.11 1.03 -6.30
C LEU A 49 3.61 1.36 -6.21
N ALA A 50 3.96 2.51 -5.60
CA ALA A 50 5.34 2.91 -5.35
C ALA A 50 6.06 2.00 -4.34
N HIS A 51 5.33 1.44 -3.35
CA HIS A 51 5.85 0.44 -2.42
C HIS A 51 6.14 -0.88 -3.14
N GLU A 52 5.23 -1.36 -4.00
CA GLU A 52 5.41 -2.60 -4.77
C GLU A 52 6.59 -2.53 -5.76
N LEU A 53 6.89 -1.34 -6.30
CA LEU A 53 8.00 -1.11 -7.22
C LEU A 53 9.38 -1.09 -6.56
N GLY A 54 9.47 -1.31 -5.25
CA GLY A 54 10.70 -1.13 -4.49
C GLY A 54 10.83 0.32 -4.05
N SER A 55 10.27 0.61 -2.88
CA SER A 55 10.51 1.87 -2.17
C SER A 55 11.71 1.75 -1.24
N LEU A 56 12.58 2.76 -1.26
CA LEU A 56 13.46 3.05 -0.14
C LEU A 56 12.59 3.64 0.98
N VAL A 57 12.50 2.91 2.09
CA VAL A 57 11.82 3.35 3.32
C VAL A 57 12.84 4.02 4.20
N ASP A 58 12.68 5.32 4.44
CA ASP A 58 13.43 6.07 5.43
C ASP A 58 12.50 6.36 6.61
N ALA A 59 12.88 5.92 7.81
CA ALA A 59 12.08 6.09 9.02
C ALA A 59 12.89 6.87 10.06
N ARG A 60 12.34 7.99 10.51
CA ARG A 60 12.95 8.86 11.52
C ARG A 60 12.06 8.92 12.75
N THR A 61 12.59 8.44 13.88
CA THR A 61 11.94 8.54 15.19
C THR A 61 12.51 9.73 15.96
N VAL A 62 11.65 10.60 16.47
CA VAL A 62 12.01 11.73 17.34
C VAL A 62 11.29 11.56 18.67
N LEU A 63 12.06 11.41 19.75
CA LEU A 63 11.56 11.46 21.12
C LEU A 63 11.68 12.91 21.62
N THR A 64 10.57 13.51 22.01
CA THR A 64 10.50 14.85 22.59
C THR A 64 9.88 14.77 23.96
N THR A 65 10.66 15.06 25.00
CA THR A 65 10.13 15.22 26.35
C THR A 65 9.61 16.64 26.52
N ILE A 66 8.31 16.79 26.77
CA ILE A 66 7.65 18.07 26.99
C ILE A 66 7.33 18.17 28.48
N THR A 67 8.02 19.08 29.19
CA THR A 67 7.66 19.44 30.56
C THR A 67 6.81 20.70 30.52
N THR A 68 5.56 20.58 30.97
CA THR A 68 4.64 21.69 31.17
C THR A 68 4.55 22.01 32.66
N GLU A 69 5.01 23.19 33.06
CA GLU A 69 4.75 23.76 34.38
C GLU A 69 3.50 24.65 34.31
N SER A 70 2.59 24.43 35.25
CA SER A 70 1.50 25.34 35.59
C SER A 70 1.63 25.76 37.05
N ILE A 71 0.85 26.76 37.47
CA ILE A 71 0.90 27.34 38.83
C ILE A 71 0.79 26.29 39.94
N ASP A 72 0.09 25.18 39.68
CA ASP A 72 -0.20 24.14 40.70
C ASP A 72 0.41 22.77 40.39
N ASN A 73 1.09 22.58 39.25
CA ASN A 73 1.56 21.25 38.85
C ASN A 73 2.69 21.28 37.79
N ILE A 74 3.62 20.34 37.92
CA ILE A 74 4.68 20.06 36.94
C ILE A 74 4.37 18.70 36.31
N ALA A 75 4.01 18.69 35.03
CA ALA A 75 3.76 17.46 34.27
C ALA A 75 4.82 17.29 33.18
N THR A 76 5.44 16.11 33.12
CA THR A 76 6.38 15.73 32.07
C THR A 76 5.74 14.67 31.18
N THR A 77 5.66 14.91 29.88
CA THR A 77 5.10 14.01 28.88
C THR A 77 6.16 13.69 27.83
N ASP A 78 6.48 12.41 27.66
CA ASP A 78 7.31 11.94 26.55
C ASP A 78 6.44 11.74 25.30
N VAL A 79 6.77 12.45 24.22
CA VAL A 79 6.10 12.34 22.91
C VAL A 79 7.06 11.71 21.92
N ILE A 80 6.71 10.51 21.45
CA ILE A 80 7.42 9.84 20.36
C ILE A 80 6.70 10.19 19.05
N THR A 81 7.43 10.81 18.12
CA THR A 81 6.95 11.08 16.76
C THR A 81 7.75 10.23 15.78
N GLU A 82 7.07 9.42 14.99
CA GLU A 82 7.67 8.63 13.91
C GLU A 82 7.29 9.23 12.56
N GLU A 83 8.30 9.58 11.77
CA GLU A 83 8.14 10.02 10.39
C GLU A 83 8.62 8.91 9.46
N VAL A 84 7.71 8.33 8.68
CA VAL A 84 8.04 7.30 7.68
C VAL A 84 7.92 7.92 6.30
N LYS A 85 9.06 8.04 5.61
CA LYS A 85 9.16 8.58 4.25
C LYS A 85 9.40 7.44 3.26
N LEU A 86 8.43 7.24 2.37
CA LEU A 86 8.51 6.29 1.27
C LEU A 86 8.99 7.03 0.02
N SER A 87 10.12 6.61 -0.54
CA SER A 87 10.64 7.13 -1.81
C SER A 87 10.90 5.99 -2.79
N SER A 88 10.44 6.11 -4.03
CA SER A 88 10.75 5.14 -5.08
C SER A 88 11.66 5.80 -6.12
N SER A 89 12.75 5.12 -6.49
CA SER A 89 13.61 5.52 -7.61
C SER A 89 12.99 5.20 -8.98
N HIS A 90 11.90 4.43 -9.01
CA HIS A 90 11.23 4.02 -10.23
C HIS A 90 10.29 5.12 -10.72
N LYS A 91 10.52 5.60 -11.94
CA LYS A 91 9.55 6.46 -12.62
C LYS A 91 8.36 5.59 -13.05
N LEU A 92 7.19 5.87 -12.50
CA LEU A 92 5.91 5.26 -12.90
C LEU A 92 5.69 5.54 -14.40
N ARG A 93 5.94 4.55 -15.27
CA ARG A 93 6.10 4.78 -16.72
C ARG A 93 4.78 5.00 -17.46
N ARG A 94 3.66 4.54 -16.92
CA ARG A 94 2.29 4.94 -17.29
C ARG A 94 1.37 4.33 -16.23
N ILE A 95 0.57 5.15 -15.56
CA ILE A 95 -0.42 4.65 -14.59
C ILE A 95 -1.80 4.81 -15.20
N SER A 96 -2.53 3.71 -15.30
CA SER A 96 -3.90 3.70 -15.79
C SER A 96 -4.86 3.41 -14.63
N THR A 97 -5.95 4.17 -14.54
CA THR A 97 -7.04 3.83 -13.61
C THR A 97 -7.84 2.67 -14.19
N VAL A 98 -7.85 1.53 -13.48
CA VAL A 98 -8.61 0.33 -13.87
C VAL A 98 -10.04 0.44 -13.37
N SER A 99 -10.23 0.95 -12.15
CA SER A 99 -11.54 1.13 -11.54
C SER A 99 -11.53 2.33 -10.60
N HIS A 100 -12.68 2.98 -10.49
CA HIS A 100 -12.91 4.01 -9.49
C HIS A 100 -14.41 4.14 -9.17
N GLY A 101 -14.75 4.43 -7.93
CA GLY A 101 -16.14 4.68 -7.54
C GLY A 101 -16.44 4.37 -6.09
N TYR A 102 -17.67 4.65 -5.69
CA TYR A 102 -18.15 4.33 -4.36
C TYR A 102 -18.59 2.86 -4.26
N VAL A 103 -18.16 2.20 -3.19
CA VAL A 103 -18.58 0.85 -2.80
C VAL A 103 -18.97 0.85 -1.32
N VAL A 104 -19.88 -0.04 -0.95
CA VAL A 104 -20.25 -0.26 0.46
C VAL A 104 -19.46 -1.46 0.97
N GLN A 105 -18.54 -1.23 1.90
CA GLN A 105 -17.77 -2.27 2.57
C GLN A 105 -18.03 -2.19 4.07
N ASN A 106 -18.42 -3.30 4.68
CA ASN A 106 -18.73 -3.39 6.12
C ASN A 106 -19.72 -2.31 6.60
N GLY A 107 -20.75 -2.02 5.79
CA GLY A 107 -21.76 -1.01 6.10
C GLY A 107 -21.29 0.45 5.94
N THR A 108 -20.03 0.67 5.57
CA THR A 108 -19.47 2.01 5.32
C THR A 108 -19.34 2.26 3.83
N ARG A 109 -19.81 3.42 3.37
CA ARG A 109 -19.59 3.87 1.99
C ARG A 109 -18.17 4.40 1.86
N THR A 110 -17.42 3.85 0.92
CA THR A 110 -16.02 4.18 0.67
C THR A 110 -15.80 4.45 -0.81
N TYR A 111 -14.94 5.39 -1.16
CA TYR A 111 -14.49 5.60 -2.53
C TYR A 111 -13.21 4.80 -2.76
N CYS A 112 -13.24 3.87 -3.70
CA CYS A 112 -12.08 3.04 -4.03
C CYS A 112 -11.53 3.42 -5.41
N VAL A 113 -10.22 3.30 -5.56
CA VAL A 113 -9.49 3.48 -6.83
C VAL A 113 -8.48 2.36 -6.98
N THR A 114 -8.49 1.71 -8.13
CA THR A 114 -7.46 0.73 -8.53
C THR A 114 -6.67 1.27 -9.72
N LEU A 115 -5.36 1.21 -9.62
CA LEU A 115 -4.39 1.67 -10.60
C LEU A 115 -3.55 0.48 -11.07
N THR A 116 -3.20 0.46 -12.36
CA THR A 116 -2.26 -0.51 -12.93
C THR A 116 -1.09 0.23 -13.57
N GLN A 117 0.07 -0.40 -13.55
CA GLN A 117 1.23 -0.01 -14.32
C GLN A 117 1.59 -1.09 -15.33
N ASP A 118 1.63 -0.69 -16.60
CA ASP A 118 2.11 -1.48 -17.73
C ASP A 118 3.61 -1.23 -17.98
#